data_AF-A0A060CLU0-F1
#
_entry.id   AF-A0A060CLU0-F1
#
_cell.length_a   1.000
_cell.length_b   1.000
_cell.length_c   1.000
_cell.angle_alpha   90.00
_cell.angle_beta   90.00
_cell.angle_gamma   90.00
#
_symmetry.space_group_name_H-M   'P 1'
#
loop_
_entity.id
_entity.type
_entity.pdbx_description
1 polymer ?
#
loop_
_entity_poly.entity_id
_entity_poly.type
_entity_poly.pdbx_seq_one_letter_code
_entity_poly.pdbx_strand_id
1 'polypeptide(L)' 'MLTHIAARPLVGGVMLWDWPAQLYSRGEAESNSDYCFYGKTGEEVVSNHFARLLGRN' A
#
# COMPACT_ATOMS: atom_id res chain seq x y z
N MET A 1 -10.63 -3.46 0.99
CA MET A 1 -10.62 -2.64 -0.24
C MET A 1 -9.96 -3.37 -1.41
N LEU A 2 -8.64 -3.64 -1.37
CA LEU A 2 -7.89 -4.24 -2.49
C LEU A 2 -8.49 -5.55 -3.04
N THR A 3 -8.93 -6.46 -2.16
CA THR A 3 -9.59 -7.71 -2.57
C THR A 3 -10.92 -7.50 -3.30
N HIS A 4 -11.67 -6.47 -2.92
CA HIS A 4 -12.98 -6.19 -3.51
C HIS A 4 -12.81 -5.59 -4.90
N ILE A 5 -11.88 -4.67 -5.08
CA ILE A 5 -11.64 -4.06 -6.39
C ILE A 5 -11.01 -5.06 -7.38
N ALA A 6 -10.12 -5.94 -6.92
CA ALA A 6 -9.49 -6.96 -7.78
C ALA A 6 -10.52 -7.98 -8.32
N ALA A 7 -11.63 -8.19 -7.61
CA ALA A 7 -12.71 -9.06 -8.06
C ALA A 7 -13.61 -8.42 -9.15
N ARG A 8 -13.38 -7.15 -9.53
CA ARG A 8 -14.21 -6.41 -10.49
C ARG A 8 -13.45 -6.21 -11.80
N PRO A 9 -13.85 -6.86 -12.91
CA PRO A 9 -13.14 -6.75 -14.19
C PRO A 9 -13.06 -5.32 -14.75
N LEU A 10 -13.97 -4.44 -14.34
CA LEU A 10 -13.99 -3.04 -14.79
C LEU A 10 -13.00 -2.13 -14.05
N VAL A 11 -12.37 -2.60 -12.96
CA VAL A 11 -11.38 -1.82 -12.23
C VAL A 11 -9.98 -2.23 -12.69
N GLY A 12 -9.33 -1.34 -13.45
CA GLY A 12 -8.00 -1.60 -14.03
C GLY A 12 -6.82 -1.48 -13.06
N GLY A 13 -7.04 -0.97 -11.84
CA GLY A 13 -6.01 -0.79 -10.82
C GLY A 13 -6.31 0.35 -9.87
N VAL A 14 -5.32 0.74 -9.08
CA VAL A 14 -5.37 1.89 -8.17
C VAL A 14 -4.08 2.70 -8.25
N MET A 15 -4.22 4.00 -8.05
CA MET A 15 -3.13 4.88 -7.65
C MET A 15 -3.30 5.16 -6.16
N LEU A 16 -2.38 4.67 -5.33
CA LEU A 16 -2.48 4.82 -3.89
C LEU A 16 -2.18 6.26 -3.48
N TRP A 17 -2.87 6.72 -2.43
CA TRP A 17 -2.63 8.00 -1.80
C TRP A 17 -2.07 7.75 -0.40
N ASP A 18 -0.88 8.24 -0.06
CA ASP A 18 0.14 8.82 -0.93
C ASP A 18 1.54 8.39 -0.46
N TRP A 19 2.55 9.07 -1.00
CA TRP A 19 3.93 8.91 -0.60
C TRP A 19 4.57 10.31 -0.51
N PRO A 20 4.92 10.80 0.70
CA PRO A 20 5.42 12.15 0.86
C PRO A 20 6.80 12.31 0.23
N ALA A 21 7.09 13.50 -0.29
CA ALA A 21 8.38 13.81 -0.90
C ALA A 21 9.54 13.73 0.11
N GLN A 22 9.28 14.13 1.36
CA GLN A 22 10.20 13.93 2.49
C GLN A 22 9.62 12.82 3.37
N LEU A 23 10.19 11.64 3.26
CA LEU A 23 9.73 10.46 3.99
C LEU A 23 10.27 10.49 5.42
N TYR A 24 9.39 10.21 6.38
CA TYR A 24 9.79 9.98 7.77
C TYR A 24 10.65 8.71 7.89
N SER A 25 11.45 8.63 8.94
CA SER A 25 12.24 7.43 9.24
C SER A 25 11.34 6.27 9.66
N ARG A 26 11.77 5.04 9.41
CA ARG A 26 10.96 3.86 9.78
C ARG A 26 10.62 3.80 11.29
N GLY A 27 11.47 4.34 12.15
CA GLY A 27 11.23 4.42 13.60
C GLY A 27 10.09 5.37 13.98
N GLU A 28 9.76 6.34 13.14
CA GLU A 28 8.66 7.30 13.35
C GLU A 28 7.30 6.75 12.85
N ALA A 29 7.28 5.57 12.22
CA ALA A 29 6.06 5.03 11.62
C ALA A 29 4.95 4.75 12.63
N GLU A 30 5.30 4.37 13.87
CA GLU A 30 4.35 4.04 14.94
C GLU A 30 3.54 5.26 15.40
N SER A 31 4.16 6.45 15.38
CA SER A 31 3.52 7.71 15.77
C SER A 31 3.00 8.53 14.59
N ASN A 32 3.32 8.15 13.35
CA ASN A 32 2.85 8.82 12.15
C ASN A 32 1.40 8.45 11.84
N SER A 33 0.48 9.42 11.91
CA SER A 33 -0.95 9.25 11.62
C SER A 33 -1.37 9.64 10.19
N ASP A 34 -0.42 9.98 9.33
CA ASP A 34 -0.68 10.38 7.95
C ASP A 34 -0.98 9.16 7.04
N TYR A 35 -1.41 9.42 5.80
CA TYR A 35 -1.85 8.42 4.83
C TYR A 35 -0.76 7.42 4.44
N CYS A 36 0.49 7.86 4.37
CA CYS A 36 1.60 7.01 3.97
C CYS A 36 1.71 5.78 4.87
N PHE A 37 1.82 4.61 4.25
CA PHE A 37 1.86 3.33 4.95
C PHE A 37 3.30 2.80 5.16
N TYR A 38 4.34 3.54 4.77
CA TYR A 38 5.73 3.15 4.96
C TYR A 38 6.05 2.85 6.44
N GLY A 39 6.59 1.68 6.75
CA GLY A 39 6.86 1.28 8.12
C GLY A 39 5.63 0.86 8.93
N LYS A 40 4.44 0.85 8.33
CA LYS A 40 3.16 0.50 8.99
C LYS A 40 2.64 -0.84 8.48
N THR A 41 1.64 -1.40 9.16
CA THR A 41 0.99 -2.67 8.77
C THR A 41 0.38 -2.63 7.36
N GLY A 42 -0.01 -1.44 6.88
CA GLY A 42 -0.48 -1.25 5.51
C GLY A 42 0.56 -1.57 4.42
N GLU A 43 1.86 -1.40 4.70
CA GLU A 43 2.96 -1.70 3.76
C GLU A 43 2.93 -3.17 3.34
N GLU A 44 2.80 -4.08 4.30
CA GLU A 44 2.75 -5.52 4.03
C GLU A 44 1.49 -5.90 3.24
N VAL A 45 0.33 -5.34 3.60
CA VAL A 45 -0.94 -5.62 2.90
C VAL A 45 -0.86 -5.19 1.44
N VAL A 46 -0.33 -3.99 1.16
CA VAL A 46 -0.17 -3.47 -0.20
C VAL A 46 0.87 -4.28 -0.96
N SER A 47 2.05 -4.50 -0.37
CA SER A 47 3.15 -5.24 -1.01
C SER A 47 2.71 -6.66 -1.40
N ASN A 48 2.10 -7.40 -0.47
CA ASN A 48 1.64 -8.76 -0.73
C ASN A 48 0.53 -8.82 -1.78
N HIS A 49 -0.32 -7.80 -1.88
CA HIS A 49 -1.35 -7.74 -2.92
C HIS A 49 -0.73 -7.54 -4.31
N PHE A 50 0.17 -6.56 -4.46
CA PHE A 50 0.79 -6.26 -5.74
C PHE A 50 1.85 -7.30 -6.15
N ALA A 51 2.57 -7.92 -5.22
CA ALA A 51 3.46 -9.05 -5.50
C ALA A 51 2.69 -10.21 -6.16
N ARG A 52 1.54 -10.57 -5.59
CA ARG A 52 0.63 -11.58 -6.17
C ARG A 52 0.15 -11.21 -7.57
N LEU A 53 -0.22 -9.95 -7.81
CA LEU A 53 -0.64 -9.49 -9.14
C LEU A 53 0.52 -9.52 -10.17
N LEU A 54 1.76 -9.32 -9.73
CA LEU A 54 2.96 -9.36 -10.57
C LEU A 54 3.54 -10.77 -10.73
N GLY A 55 2.93 -11.80 -10.13
CA GLY A 55 3.45 -13.17 -10.15
C GLY A 55 4.79 -13.32 -9.41
N ARG A 56 5.07 -12.44 -8.44
CA ARG A 56 6.27 -12.49 -7.60
C ARG A 56 5.91 -13.20 -6.29
N ASN A 57 6.69 -14.25 -5.96
CA ASN A 57 6.61 -14.95 -4.67
C ASN A 57 7.35 -14.17 -3.59
#